data_AF-A0A1Y2JXF5-F1
#
_entry.id   AF-A0A1Y2JXF5-F1
#
_cell.length_a   1.000
_cell.length_b   1.000
_cell.length_c   1.000
_cell.angle_alpha   90.00
_cell.angle_beta   90.00
_cell.angle_gamma   90.00
#
_symmetry.space_group_name_H-M   'P 1'
#
loop_
_entity.id
_entity.type
_entity.pdbx_description
1 polymer ?
#
loop_
_entity_poly.entity_id
_entity_poly.type
_entity_poly.pdbx_seq_one_letter_code
_entity_poly.pdbx_strand_id
1 'polypeptide(L)'
;MKHTEERPYADPEAAARKLIELAASAEAVQDGRIYIERINAPFMIELKGSGSEFGAGLKHAIERGWLSKHESGTYVKLMPPGEDLLSRK
;
A
#
# COMPACT_ATOMS: atom_id res chain seq x y z
N MET A 1 8.97 -29.58 -13.16
CA MET A 1 9.23 -28.12 -13.15
C MET A 1 8.32 -27.53 -12.10
N LYS A 2 8.85 -26.90 -11.04
CA LYS A 2 8.01 -26.19 -10.06
C LYS A 2 7.48 -24.94 -10.76
N HIS A 3 6.16 -24.82 -10.89
CA HIS A 3 5.54 -23.54 -11.19
C HIS A 3 5.94 -22.58 -10.07
N THR A 4 6.88 -21.68 -10.34
CA THR A 4 7.04 -20.50 -9.50
C THR A 4 5.75 -19.72 -9.68
N GLU A 5 4.88 -19.71 -8.67
CA GLU A 5 3.74 -18.80 -8.66
C GLU A 5 4.28 -17.39 -8.94
N GLU A 6 3.74 -16.72 -9.96
CA GLU A 6 4.09 -15.33 -10.24
C GLU A 6 3.93 -14.55 -8.95
N ARG A 7 4.97 -13.81 -8.55
CA ARG A 7 4.91 -12.93 -7.38
C ARG A 7 4.35 -11.59 -7.85
N PRO A 8 3.03 -11.34 -7.71
CA PRO A 8 2.39 -10.16 -8.30
C PRO A 8 2.94 -8.85 -7.74
N TYR A 9 3.58 -8.88 -6.57
CA TYR A 9 4.10 -7.71 -5.88
C TYR A 9 5.62 -7.56 -5.96
N ALA A 10 6.29 -8.38 -6.79
CA ALA A 10 7.70 -8.16 -7.12
C ALA A 10 7.91 -6.85 -7.90
N ASP A 11 6.89 -6.39 -8.63
CA ASP A 11 6.83 -5.03 -9.19
C ASP A 11 6.39 -4.04 -8.09
N PRO A 12 7.23 -3.05 -7.72
CA PRO A 12 6.89 -2.04 -6.72
C PRO A 12 5.64 -1.24 -7.07
N GLU A 13 5.35 -1.00 -8.35
CA GLU A 13 4.15 -0.25 -8.75
C GLU A 13 2.88 -1.10 -8.54
N ALA A 14 2.92 -2.39 -8.88
CA ALA A 14 1.84 -3.33 -8.60
C ALA A 14 1.59 -3.46 -7.08
N ALA A 15 2.65 -3.56 -6.27
CA ALA A 15 2.55 -3.54 -4.82
C ALA A 15 1.92 -2.23 -4.32
N ALA A 16 2.41 -1.08 -4.79
CA ALA A 16 1.91 0.25 -4.44
C ALA A 16 0.41 0.40 -4.74
N ARG A 17 -0.05 -0.04 -5.91
CA ARG A 17 -1.49 0.00 -6.27
C ARG A 17 -2.36 -0.75 -5.27
N LYS A 18 -1.92 -1.93 -4.82
CA LYS A 18 -2.66 -2.66 -3.77
C LYS A 18 -2.61 -1.96 -2.42
N LEU A 19 -1.51 -1.30 -2.07
CA LEU A 19 -1.48 -0.49 -0.85
C LEU A 19 -2.47 0.69 -0.91
N ILE A 20 -2.71 1.28 -2.08
CA ILE A 20 -3.75 2.31 -2.27
C ILE A 20 -5.15 1.75 -2.07
N GLU A 21 -5.45 0.59 -2.68
CA GLU A 21 -6.73 -0.08 -2.48
C GLU A 21 -6.99 -0.40 -1.00
N LEU A 22 -5.98 -0.95 -0.31
CA LEU A 22 -6.05 -1.25 1.12
C LEU A 22 -6.21 0.02 1.96
N ALA A 23 -5.46 1.08 1.67
CA ALA A 23 -5.56 2.37 2.37
C ALA A 23 -6.95 3.00 2.20
N ALA A 24 -7.54 2.93 1.01
CA ALA A 24 -8.88 3.45 0.75
C ALA A 24 -9.98 2.68 1.48
N SER A 25 -9.77 1.39 1.75
CA SER A 25 -10.68 0.55 2.52
C SER A 25 -10.50 0.64 4.04
N ALA A 26 -9.35 1.16 4.50
CA ALA A 26 -9.01 1.23 5.91
C ALA A 26 -9.73 2.41 6.59
N GLU A 27 -10.24 2.18 7.79
CA GLU A 27 -10.80 3.26 8.61
C GLU A 27 -9.69 4.22 9.05
N ALA A 28 -9.80 5.47 8.62
CA ALA A 28 -8.90 6.53 9.04
C ALA A 28 -9.30 7.06 10.43
N VAL A 29 -8.29 7.39 11.23
CA VAL A 29 -8.45 8.13 12.49
C VAL A 29 -8.37 9.64 12.23
N GLN A 30 -8.09 10.42 13.27
CA GLN A 30 -7.99 11.87 13.20
C GLN A 30 -7.08 12.36 12.04
N ASP A 31 -7.57 13.37 11.32
CA ASP A 31 -6.86 14.01 10.19
C ASP A 31 -6.54 13.04 9.03
N GLY A 32 -7.37 12.02 8.81
CA GLY A 32 -7.22 11.09 7.69
C GLY A 32 -6.01 10.15 7.83
N ARG A 33 -5.43 10.05 9.03
CA ARG A 33 -4.31 9.15 9.30
C ARG A 33 -4.81 7.72 9.36
N ILE A 34 -4.04 6.79 8.80
CA ILE A 34 -4.32 5.36 8.80
C ILE A 34 -3.15 4.69 9.49
N TYR A 35 -3.42 3.84 10.49
CA TYR A 35 -2.36 3.02 11.08
C TYR A 35 -1.75 2.12 10.00
N ILE A 36 -0.42 2.16 9.85
CA ILE A 36 0.28 1.41 8.79
C ILE A 36 0.04 -0.10 8.89
N GLU A 37 -0.24 -0.62 10.09
CA GLU A 37 -0.62 -2.03 10.28
C GLU A 37 -1.92 -2.41 9.56
N ARG A 38 -2.86 -1.47 9.40
CA ARG A 38 -4.15 -1.69 8.72
C ARG A 38 -3.99 -1.95 7.23
N ILE A 39 -2.86 -1.56 6.64
CA ILE A 39 -2.50 -1.90 5.25
C ILE A 39 -1.48 -3.03 5.19
N ASN A 40 -0.53 -3.08 6.14
CA ASN A 40 0.53 -4.10 6.16
C ASN A 40 -0.01 -5.50 6.45
N ALA A 41 -0.90 -5.63 7.43
CA ALA A 41 -1.48 -6.93 7.81
C ALA A 41 -2.25 -7.60 6.66
N PRO A 42 -3.25 -6.95 6.01
CA PRO A 42 -3.95 -7.59 4.88
C PRO A 42 -3.03 -7.83 3.68
N PHE A 43 -2.06 -6.94 3.41
CA PHE A 43 -1.08 -7.17 2.35
C PHE A 43 -0.29 -8.47 2.55
N MET A 44 0.16 -8.75 3.77
CA MET A 44 0.94 -9.97 4.04
C MET A 44 0.05 -11.21 4.22
N ILE A 45 -1.07 -11.09 4.91
CA ILE A 45 -1.89 -12.24 5.32
C ILE A 45 -2.85 -12.66 4.20
N GLU A 46 -3.55 -11.71 3.59
CA GLU A 46 -4.59 -11.98 2.60
C GLU A 46 -3.99 -12.04 1.20
N LEU A 47 -3.17 -11.05 0.85
CA LEU A 47 -2.56 -10.97 -0.47
C LEU A 47 -1.27 -11.80 -0.61
N LYS A 48 -0.78 -12.40 0.49
CA LYS A 48 0.46 -13.22 0.54
C LYS A 48 1.72 -12.46 0.07
N GLY A 49 1.71 -11.13 0.16
CA GLY A 49 2.89 -10.31 -0.07
C GLY A 49 3.93 -10.49 1.04
N SER A 50 5.19 -10.18 0.74
CA SER A 50 6.29 -10.19 1.69
C SER A 50 6.59 -8.80 2.25
N GLY A 51 7.31 -8.75 3.38
CA GLY A 51 7.74 -7.47 3.97
C GLY A 51 8.61 -6.63 3.02
N SER A 52 9.44 -7.26 2.19
CA SER A 52 10.26 -6.56 1.18
C SER A 52 9.40 -5.93 0.08
N GLU A 53 8.36 -6.65 -0.37
CA GLU A 53 7.43 -6.15 -1.39
C GLU A 53 6.55 -5.03 -0.82
N PHE A 54 6.10 -5.15 0.44
CA PHE A 54 5.41 -4.06 1.15
C PHE A 54 6.30 -2.81 1.23
N GLY A 55 7.56 -2.97 1.62
CA GLY A 55 8.52 -1.87 1.72
C GLY A 55 8.77 -1.19 0.37
N ALA A 56 8.94 -1.97 -0.70
CA ALA A 56 9.14 -1.47 -2.05
C ALA A 56 7.89 -0.73 -2.58
N GLY A 57 6.70 -1.30 -2.39
CA GLY A 57 5.43 -0.68 -2.76
C GLY A 57 5.15 0.61 -1.97
N LEU A 58 5.40 0.61 -0.67
CA LEU A 58 5.22 1.79 0.17
C LEU A 58 6.16 2.91 -0.25
N LYS A 59 7.43 2.59 -0.51
CA LYS A 59 8.41 3.56 -1.03
C LYS A 59 7.93 4.16 -2.37
N HIS A 60 7.52 3.31 -3.31
CA HIS A 60 7.01 3.76 -4.60
C HIS A 60 5.78 4.66 -4.46
N ALA A 61 4.82 4.29 -3.61
CA ALA A 61 3.62 5.10 -3.35
C ALA A 61 3.96 6.48 -2.76
N ILE A 62 4.96 6.57 -1.88
CA ILE A 62 5.43 7.84 -1.31
C ILE A 62 6.12 8.70 -2.37
N GLU A 63 7.02 8.12 -3.17
CA GLU A 63 7.73 8.84 -4.24
C GLU A 63 6.78 9.40 -5.31
N ARG A 64 5.66 8.71 -5.56
CA ARG A 64 4.60 9.17 -6.46
C ARG A 64 3.61 10.14 -5.82
N GLY A 65 3.72 10.38 -4.51
CA GLY A 65 2.78 11.21 -3.76
C GLY A 65 1.39 10.60 -3.61
N TRP A 66 1.24 9.28 -3.75
CA TRP A 66 -0.03 8.56 -3.57
C TRP A 66 -0.33 8.29 -2.09
N LEU A 67 0.71 8.03 -1.30
CA LEU A 67 0.66 7.98 0.16
C LEU A 67 1.64 8.98 0.75
N SER A 68 1.31 9.58 1.89
CA SER A 68 2.30 10.18 2.77
C SER A 68 2.54 9.28 3.98
N LYS A 69 3.77 9.24 4.48
CA LYS A 69 4.12 8.52 5.71
C LYS A 69 4.47 9.53 6.79
N HIS A 70 3.82 9.41 7.95
CA HIS A 70 4.13 10.24 9.11
C HIS A 70 5.54 9.92 9.64
N GLU A 71 6.23 10.91 10.21
CA GLU A 71 7.61 10.79 10.70
C GLU A 71 7.80 9.67 11.75
N SER A 72 6.77 9.41 12.55
CA SER A 72 6.78 8.31 13.53
C SER A 72 6.80 6.92 12.90
N GLY A 73 6.49 6.83 11.60
CA GLY A 73 6.33 5.58 10.85
C GLY A 73 5.07 4.78 11.18
N THR A 74 4.29 5.21 12.17
CA THR A 74 3.05 4.55 12.61
C THR A 74 1.89 4.76 11.65
N TYR A 75 1.88 5.90 10.95
CA TYR A 75 0.74 6.32 10.13
C TYR A 75 1.14 6.55 8.68
N VAL A 76 0.19 6.25 7.81
CA VAL A 76 0.14 6.75 6.43
C VAL A 76 -1.13 7.57 6.23
N LYS A 77 -1.18 8.38 5.18
CA LYS A 77 -2.40 9.08 4.75
C LYS A 77 -2.54 8.93 3.25
N LEU A 78 -3.74 8.58 2.80
CA LEU A 78 -4.08 8.56 1.37
C LEU A 78 -4.10 10.00 0.85
N MET A 79 -3.42 10.23 -0.25
CA MET A 79 -3.25 11.56 -0.84
C MET A 79 -4.09 11.68 -2.12
N PRO A 80 -4.46 12.90 -2.55
CA PRO A 80 -5.31 13.07 -3.73
C PRO A 80 -4.80 12.36 -5.00
N PRO A 81 -3.49 12.37 -5.34
CA PRO A 81 -2.99 11.60 -6.49
C PRO A 81 -3.18 10.09 -6.37
N GLY A 82 -3.27 9.55 -5.15
CA GLY A 82 -3.61 8.15 -4.90
C GLY A 82 -5.10 7.88 -5.03
N GLU A 83 -5.95 8.81 -4.55
CA GLU A 83 -7.42 8.73 -4.71
C GLU A 83 -7.83 8.73 -6.19
N ASP A 84 -7.15 9.53 -7.01
CA ASP A 84 -7.38 9.59 -8.46
C ASP A 84 -7.19 8.24 -9.17
N LEU A 85 -6.34 7.36 -8.61
CA LEU A 85 -6.13 6.02 -9.16
C LEU A 85 -7.34 5.11 -8.98
N LEU A 86 -8.19 5.37 -7.98
CA LEU A 86 -9.38 4.58 -7.68
C LEU A 86 -10.57 4.97 -8.56
N SER A 87 -10.55 6.20 -9.09
CA SER A 87 -11.64 6.77 -9.89
C SER A 87 -11.56 6.43 -11.37
N ARG A 88 -10.44 5.86 -11.84
CA ARG A 88 -10.27 5.35 -13.20
C ARG A 88 -10.80 3.92 -13.28
N LYS A 89 -12.12 3.76 -13.49
CA LYS A 89 -12.71 2.53 -14.01
C LYS A 89 -12.98 2.64 -15.49
#